data_AF-A0A218W927-F1
#
_entry.id   AF-A0A218W927-F1
#
_cell.length_a   1.000
_cell.length_b   1.000
_cell.length_c   1.000
_cell.angle_alpha   90.00
_cell.angle_beta   90.00
_cell.angle_gamma   90.00
#
_symmetry.space_group_name_H-M   'P 1'
#
loop_
_entity.id
_entity.type
_entity.pdbx_description
1 polymer ?
#
loop_
_entity_poly.entity_id
_entity_poly.type
_entity_poly.pdbx_seq_one_letter_code
_entity_poly.pdbx_strand_id
1 'polypeptide(L)'
;MKRKCSTVAIFGKFPPSTSSGTSSTPPIVFRRPCFFDSLMEETIENAHILFAQWDVLETPMFCDDASEARQYLQSVKDLQAVMQRLIKRDTNSELLLRPHNLMLTAITRLEKEFHRILSSNFGHSSNLEPDDQESVTSVSGRSDLASSVADLKAIAECVIAAGYGKECIRLYKSVGESIIEEELNRVGLSEMKSSKKKKKMDREVLEKNLKSWLTVVQVAVRSIFCRERILSSRVFSCSPKIGKSCFSEITRSSVIRVFQFEENVGRHLKRAPPEKIYSTLDTYEAITDLWTELELAFSSDSTSVVQPHYDSALVQLRKAVRSMLTGFESLIQKE
;
A
#
# COMPACT_ATOMS: atom_id res chain seq x y z
N MET A 1 29.93 -1.46 -46.55
CA MET A 1 30.03 -1.99 -47.93
C MET A 1 29.30 -3.33 -48.02
N LYS A 2 28.37 -3.47 -48.98
CA LYS A 2 27.92 -4.70 -49.68
C LYS A 2 27.38 -5.88 -48.82
N ARG A 3 26.06 -6.09 -48.73
CA ARG A 3 25.17 -6.91 -49.63
C ARG A 3 25.52 -8.41 -49.74
N LYS A 4 24.54 -9.27 -49.43
CA LYS A 4 24.01 -10.49 -50.14
C LYS A 4 23.33 -11.39 -49.09
N CYS A 5 22.03 -11.65 -49.06
CA CYS A 5 21.11 -12.24 -50.05
C CYS A 5 21.60 -13.59 -50.61
N SER A 6 20.94 -14.68 -50.19
CA SER A 6 20.91 -15.95 -50.92
C SER A 6 19.56 -16.63 -50.75
N THR A 7 18.90 -16.72 -51.90
CA THR A 7 17.72 -17.48 -52.27
C THR A 7 18.02 -18.98 -52.27
N VAL A 8 17.05 -19.80 -51.84
CA VAL A 8 16.87 -21.15 -52.40
C VAL A 8 15.42 -21.30 -52.79
N ALA A 9 15.19 -21.43 -54.10
CA ALA A 9 13.95 -21.92 -54.69
C ALA A 9 14.20 -23.34 -55.17
N ILE A 10 13.27 -24.26 -54.92
CA ILE A 10 13.21 -25.55 -55.60
C ILE A 10 11.94 -25.59 -56.45
N PHE A 11 12.19 -25.93 -57.71
CA PHE A 11 11.27 -26.07 -58.83
C PHE A 11 10.37 -27.31 -58.71
N GLY A 12 9.11 -27.17 -59.11
CA GLY A 12 8.24 -28.26 -59.56
C GLY A 12 7.36 -27.74 -60.71
N LYS A 13 7.44 -28.39 -61.88
CA LYS A 13 6.91 -27.93 -63.18
C LYS A 13 5.70 -28.77 -63.64
N PHE A 14 4.65 -28.08 -64.11
CA PHE A 14 3.66 -28.37 -65.20
C PHE A 14 2.62 -29.53 -65.06
N PRO A 15 1.48 -29.55 -65.83
CA PRO A 15 1.11 -28.76 -67.04
C PRO A 15 -0.28 -28.05 -67.02
N PRO A 16 -0.68 -27.35 -68.11
CA PRO A 16 -1.75 -26.34 -68.13
C PRO A 16 -3.07 -26.82 -68.74
N SER A 17 -4.16 -26.06 -68.54
CA SER A 17 -5.28 -25.96 -69.50
C SER A 17 -6.09 -24.68 -69.26
N THR A 18 -6.35 -24.02 -70.38
CA THR A 18 -7.08 -22.76 -70.63
C THR A 18 -8.57 -22.78 -70.32
N SER A 19 -9.12 -21.67 -69.82
CA SER A 19 -10.35 -21.07 -70.38
C SER A 19 -10.58 -19.66 -69.85
N SER A 20 -10.70 -18.74 -70.79
CA SER A 20 -11.10 -17.33 -70.64
C SER A 20 -12.53 -17.22 -70.12
N GLY A 21 -12.77 -16.30 -69.19
CA GLY A 21 -14.10 -15.96 -68.70
C GLY A 21 -14.06 -14.64 -67.93
N THR A 22 -14.27 -13.54 -68.65
CA THR A 22 -14.49 -12.21 -68.09
C THR A 22 -15.82 -12.18 -67.34
N SER A 23 -15.78 -12.00 -66.03
CA SER A 23 -16.85 -11.30 -65.30
C SER A 23 -16.23 -10.42 -64.24
N SER A 24 -16.25 -9.13 -64.52
CA SER A 24 -15.92 -8.05 -63.60
C SER A 24 -16.90 -8.05 -62.43
N THR A 25 -16.51 -8.67 -61.33
CA THR A 25 -17.02 -8.31 -60.00
C THR A 25 -15.94 -7.48 -59.34
N PRO A 26 -16.19 -6.22 -58.95
CA PRO A 26 -15.23 -5.52 -58.10
C PRO A 26 -15.09 -6.35 -56.82
N PRO A 27 -13.88 -6.50 -56.25
CA PRO A 27 -13.81 -7.00 -54.89
C PRO A 27 -14.64 -6.03 -54.06
N ILE A 28 -15.66 -6.55 -53.35
CA ILE A 28 -16.28 -5.85 -52.24
C ILE A 28 -15.14 -5.67 -51.24
N VAL A 29 -14.42 -4.56 -51.37
CA VAL A 29 -13.55 -4.05 -50.34
C VAL A 29 -14.49 -3.75 -49.20
N PHE A 30 -14.60 -4.67 -48.25
CA PHE A 30 -15.12 -4.35 -46.94
C PHE A 30 -14.24 -3.21 -46.42
N ARG A 31 -14.67 -1.96 -46.65
CA ARG A 31 -14.15 -0.77 -45.99
C ARG A 31 -14.56 -0.85 -44.52
N ARG A 32 -13.92 -1.75 -43.77
CA ARG A 32 -13.96 -1.82 -42.31
C ARG A 32 -13.10 -0.77 -41.57
N PRO A 33 -12.20 0.04 -42.17
CA PRO A 33 -11.48 1.06 -41.41
C PRO A 33 -12.41 2.14 -40.83
N CYS A 34 -13.27 2.74 -41.67
CA CYS A 34 -14.00 3.97 -41.29
C CYS A 34 -15.01 3.81 -40.14
N PHE A 35 -15.67 2.65 -40.02
CA PHE A 35 -16.64 2.43 -38.93
C PHE A 35 -15.95 2.28 -37.57
N PHE A 36 -14.85 1.53 -37.52
CA PHE A 36 -14.06 1.36 -36.30
C PHE A 36 -13.36 2.65 -35.89
N ASP A 37 -12.88 3.42 -36.87
CA ASP A 37 -12.22 4.70 -36.62
C ASP A 37 -13.25 5.73 -36.09
N SER A 38 -14.48 5.76 -36.63
CA SER A 38 -15.58 6.59 -36.11
C SER A 38 -15.98 6.22 -34.67
N LEU A 39 -16.06 4.93 -34.34
CA LEU A 39 -16.43 4.47 -33.00
C LEU A 39 -15.34 4.79 -31.96
N MET A 40 -14.07 4.72 -32.36
CA MET A 40 -12.94 5.13 -31.50
C MET A 40 -12.98 6.64 -31.24
N GLU A 41 -13.24 7.45 -32.27
CA GLU A 41 -13.34 8.91 -32.12
C GLU A 41 -14.52 9.30 -31.21
N GLU A 42 -15.67 8.64 -31.36
CA GLU A 42 -16.83 8.83 -30.48
C GLU A 42 -16.49 8.50 -29.02
N THR A 43 -15.75 7.40 -28.79
CA THR A 43 -15.30 7.03 -27.43
C THR A 43 -14.38 8.10 -26.84
N ILE A 44 -13.47 8.66 -27.64
CA ILE A 44 -12.55 9.72 -27.22
C ILE A 44 -13.32 10.99 -26.87
N GLU A 45 -14.31 11.36 -27.67
CA GLU A 45 -15.13 12.55 -27.44
C GLU A 45 -15.99 12.41 -26.17
N ASN A 46 -16.64 11.26 -26.00
CA ASN A 46 -17.42 10.97 -24.79
C ASN A 46 -16.56 11.01 -23.52
N ALA A 47 -15.35 10.45 -23.59
CA ALA A 47 -14.38 10.52 -22.49
C ALA A 47 -13.94 11.97 -22.22
N HIS A 48 -13.72 12.78 -23.27
CA HIS A 48 -13.34 14.18 -23.12
C HIS A 48 -14.40 14.98 -22.37
N ILE A 49 -15.67 14.87 -22.79
CA ILE A 49 -16.79 15.57 -22.15
C ILE A 49 -16.90 15.17 -20.68
N LEU A 50 -16.88 13.87 -20.39
CA LEU A 50 -16.99 13.37 -19.03
C LEU A 50 -15.82 13.84 -18.16
N PHE A 51 -14.58 13.74 -18.64
CA PHE A 51 -13.41 14.11 -17.85
C PHE A 51 -13.35 15.62 -17.61
N ALA A 52 -13.72 16.44 -18.60
CA ALA A 52 -13.77 17.89 -18.47
C ALA A 52 -14.81 18.33 -17.42
N GLN A 53 -15.97 17.67 -17.37
CA GLN A 53 -16.98 17.93 -16.35
C GLN A 53 -16.43 17.75 -14.93
N TRP A 54 -15.67 16.69 -14.70
CA TRP A 54 -15.12 16.36 -13.38
C TRP A 54 -13.81 17.08 -13.01
N ASP A 55 -13.12 17.64 -13.99
CA ASP A 55 -11.91 18.46 -13.76
C ASP A 55 -12.27 19.85 -13.21
N VAL A 56 -13.41 20.41 -13.62
CA VAL A 56 -13.89 21.73 -13.16
C VAL A 56 -14.44 21.70 -11.74
N LEU A 57 -15.05 20.58 -11.33
CA LEU A 57 -15.91 20.58 -10.14
C LEU A 57 -15.14 20.53 -8.81
N GLU A 58 -13.88 20.06 -8.76
CA GLU A 58 -13.10 19.75 -7.53
C GLU A 58 -13.84 18.93 -6.43
N THR A 59 -15.11 18.57 -6.64
CA THR A 59 -16.00 17.92 -5.70
C THR A 59 -15.63 16.45 -5.50
N PRO A 60 -15.94 15.86 -4.34
CA PRO A 60 -15.87 14.41 -4.14
C PRO A 60 -16.60 13.63 -5.23
N MET A 61 -15.90 12.75 -5.96
CA MET A 61 -16.53 11.92 -7.01
C MET A 61 -17.26 10.70 -6.42
N PHE A 62 -16.79 10.23 -5.26
CA PHE A 62 -17.31 9.03 -4.58
C PHE A 62 -18.17 9.39 -3.36
N CYS A 63 -19.14 10.32 -3.51
CA CYS A 63 -20.11 10.66 -2.47
C CYS A 63 -21.53 10.20 -2.87
N ASP A 64 -22.24 9.58 -1.93
CA ASP A 64 -23.65 9.16 -1.95
C ASP A 64 -24.08 8.18 -3.07
N ASP A 65 -23.84 8.49 -4.36
CA ASP A 65 -24.11 7.60 -5.50
C ASP A 65 -22.84 7.33 -6.31
N ALA A 66 -22.30 6.12 -6.20
CA ALA A 66 -21.14 5.68 -6.96
C ALA A 66 -21.44 5.42 -8.46
N SER A 67 -22.63 5.71 -8.98
CA SER A 67 -22.98 5.51 -10.40
C SER A 67 -22.09 6.34 -11.33
N GLU A 68 -21.93 7.64 -11.06
CA GLU A 68 -21.11 8.54 -11.89
C GLU A 68 -19.62 8.19 -11.78
N ALA A 69 -19.15 7.86 -10.58
CA ALA A 69 -17.79 7.37 -10.37
C ALA A 69 -17.51 6.06 -11.14
N ARG A 70 -18.47 5.13 -11.15
CA ARG A 70 -18.36 3.89 -11.94
C ARG A 70 -18.33 4.17 -13.44
N GLN A 71 -19.13 5.13 -13.92
CA GLN A 71 -19.10 5.56 -15.31
C GLN A 71 -17.74 6.18 -15.67
N TYR A 72 -17.18 7.00 -14.79
CA TYR A 72 -15.85 7.58 -14.95
C TYR A 72 -14.78 6.48 -15.08
N LEU A 73 -14.76 5.53 -14.16
CA LEU A 73 -13.84 4.39 -14.20
C LEU A 73 -14.03 3.55 -15.47
N GLN A 74 -15.25 3.39 -15.96
CA GLN A 74 -15.53 2.67 -17.20
C GLN A 74 -15.01 3.44 -18.42
N SER A 75 -15.21 4.76 -18.50
CA SER A 75 -14.67 5.58 -19.59
C SER A 75 -13.14 5.56 -19.63
N VAL A 76 -12.46 5.46 -18.49
CA VAL A 76 -11.00 5.26 -18.44
C VAL A 76 -10.61 3.92 -19.07
N LYS A 77 -11.31 2.83 -18.75
CA LYS A 77 -11.07 1.50 -19.35
C LYS A 77 -11.32 1.51 -20.86
N ASP A 78 -12.39 2.16 -21.30
CA ASP A 78 -12.74 2.25 -22.71
C ASP A 78 -11.69 3.07 -23.49
N LEU A 79 -11.25 4.20 -22.92
CA LEU A 79 -10.17 5.02 -23.49
C LEU A 79 -8.85 4.22 -23.57
N GLN A 80 -8.52 3.45 -22.54
CA GLN A 80 -7.36 2.56 -22.56
C GLN A 80 -7.45 1.54 -23.70
N ALA A 81 -8.62 0.92 -23.90
CA ALA A 81 -8.84 -0.04 -24.97
C ALA A 81 -8.73 0.62 -26.37
N VAL A 82 -9.13 1.88 -26.52
CA VAL A 82 -8.88 2.67 -27.74
C VAL A 82 -7.38 2.92 -27.92
N MET A 83 -6.68 3.40 -26.90
CA MET A 83 -5.24 3.65 -26.96
C MET A 83 -4.43 2.40 -27.33
N GLN A 84 -4.74 1.25 -26.72
CA GLN A 84 -4.11 -0.04 -27.04
C GLN A 84 -4.33 -0.47 -28.50
N ARG A 85 -5.51 -0.18 -29.07
CA ARG A 85 -5.81 -0.45 -30.48
C ARG A 85 -5.06 0.50 -31.41
N LEU A 86 -4.95 1.78 -31.06
CA LEU A 86 -4.19 2.76 -31.82
C LEU A 86 -2.70 2.41 -31.86
N ILE A 87 -2.10 2.07 -30.70
CA ILE A 87 -0.70 1.65 -30.59
C ILE A 87 -0.41 0.42 -31.47
N LYS A 88 -1.33 -0.54 -31.56
CA LYS A 88 -1.19 -1.73 -32.42
C LYS A 88 -1.26 -1.41 -33.91
N ARG A 89 -1.96 -0.35 -34.32
CA ARG A 89 -2.08 0.06 -35.72
C ARG A 89 -0.89 0.92 -36.14
N ASP A 90 -0.54 1.91 -35.33
CA ASP A 90 0.58 2.82 -35.57
C ASP A 90 1.04 3.47 -34.26
N THR A 91 2.27 3.14 -33.85
CA THR A 91 2.91 3.69 -32.65
C THR A 91 3.28 5.17 -32.75
N ASN A 92 3.38 5.74 -33.95
CA ASN A 92 3.83 7.12 -34.16
C ASN A 92 2.71 8.07 -34.63
N SER A 93 1.46 7.62 -34.55
CA SER A 93 0.33 8.42 -35.01
C SER A 93 0.07 9.60 -34.07
N GLU A 94 -0.06 10.82 -34.63
CA GLU A 94 -0.56 12.01 -33.92
C GLU A 94 -1.92 11.76 -33.25
N LEU A 95 -2.69 10.78 -33.75
CA LEU A 95 -3.97 10.33 -33.19
C LEU A 95 -3.86 9.76 -31.77
N LEU A 96 -2.65 9.39 -31.31
CA LEU A 96 -2.45 8.89 -29.95
C LEU A 96 -2.29 10.02 -28.92
N LEU A 97 -1.91 11.24 -29.36
CA LEU A 97 -1.64 12.37 -28.45
C LEU A 97 -2.89 12.77 -27.66
N ARG A 98 -4.02 12.92 -28.35
CA ARG A 98 -5.29 13.36 -27.73
C ARG A 98 -5.78 12.35 -26.67
N PRO A 99 -5.96 11.04 -26.98
CA PRO A 99 -6.30 10.02 -25.99
C PRO A 99 -5.31 9.94 -24.83
N HIS A 100 -4.01 10.09 -25.10
CA HIS A 100 -2.99 10.04 -24.06
C HIS A 100 -3.12 11.19 -23.07
N ASN A 101 -3.33 12.42 -23.55
CA ASN A 101 -3.55 13.57 -22.66
C ASN A 101 -4.82 13.41 -21.82
N LEU A 102 -5.92 12.92 -22.41
CA LEU A 102 -7.15 12.63 -21.68
C LEU A 102 -6.94 11.56 -20.60
N MET A 103 -6.16 10.52 -20.91
CA MET A 103 -5.80 9.49 -19.93
C MET A 103 -5.02 10.10 -18.75
N LEU A 104 -4.03 10.96 -19.01
CA LEU A 104 -3.27 11.62 -17.94
C LEU A 104 -4.15 12.51 -17.05
N THR A 105 -5.06 13.29 -17.64
CA THR A 105 -6.04 14.08 -16.89
C THR A 105 -6.89 13.18 -16.00
N ALA A 106 -7.40 12.07 -16.55
CA ALA A 106 -8.26 11.17 -15.80
C ALA A 106 -7.55 10.46 -14.65
N ILE A 107 -6.33 9.97 -14.89
CA ILE A 107 -5.51 9.34 -13.86
C ILE A 107 -5.16 10.34 -12.75
N THR A 108 -4.77 11.57 -13.11
CA THR A 108 -4.47 12.61 -12.12
C THR A 108 -5.67 12.90 -11.22
N ARG A 109 -6.89 12.92 -11.80
CA ARG A 109 -8.11 13.10 -11.03
C ARG A 109 -8.40 11.93 -10.10
N LEU A 110 -8.26 10.70 -10.59
CA LEU A 110 -8.42 9.49 -9.78
C LEU A 110 -7.43 9.44 -8.61
N GLU A 111 -6.20 9.89 -8.82
CA GLU A 111 -5.18 9.98 -7.76
C GLU A 111 -5.53 11.01 -6.69
N LYS A 112 -6.09 12.17 -7.07
CA LYS A 112 -6.62 13.15 -6.11
C LYS A 112 -7.75 12.57 -5.27
N GLU A 113 -8.68 11.86 -5.90
CA GLU A 113 -9.77 11.18 -5.18
C GLU A 113 -9.26 10.07 -4.26
N PHE A 114 -8.30 9.27 -4.73
CA PHE A 114 -7.66 8.24 -3.92
C PHE A 114 -7.01 8.83 -2.67
N HIS A 115 -6.24 9.91 -2.82
CA HIS A 115 -5.63 10.63 -1.71
C HIS A 115 -6.68 11.19 -0.74
N ARG A 116 -7.76 11.79 -1.26
CA ARG A 116 -8.86 12.34 -0.46
C ARG A 116 -9.52 11.25 0.39
N ILE A 117 -9.92 10.13 -0.21
CA ILE A 117 -10.58 9.02 0.50
C ILE A 117 -9.65 8.45 1.57
N LEU A 118 -8.36 8.27 1.25
CA LEU A 118 -7.37 7.74 2.18
C LEU A 118 -7.14 8.68 3.37
N SER A 119 -6.91 9.96 3.11
CA SER A 119 -6.67 10.97 4.16
C SER A 119 -7.89 11.21 5.04
N SER A 120 -9.10 11.30 4.46
CA SER A 120 -10.31 11.63 5.22
C SER A 120 -10.81 10.47 6.10
N ASN A 121 -10.76 9.23 5.62
CA ASN A 121 -11.35 8.09 6.32
C ASN A 121 -10.35 7.38 7.25
N PHE A 122 -9.06 7.48 6.97
CA PHE A 122 -8.02 6.77 7.72
C PHE A 122 -7.08 7.70 8.49
N GLY A 123 -7.07 9.01 8.20
CA GLY A 123 -6.24 9.98 8.92
C GLY A 123 -6.72 10.37 10.32
N HIS A 124 -8.01 10.22 10.62
CA HIS A 124 -8.60 10.68 11.89
C HIS A 124 -9.19 9.58 12.76
N SER A 125 -9.06 8.31 12.37
CA SER A 125 -9.71 7.20 13.10
C SER A 125 -8.92 6.79 14.34
N SER A 126 -9.04 7.58 15.40
CA SER A 126 -8.92 7.09 16.76
C SER A 126 -10.16 6.25 17.08
N ASN A 127 -10.09 4.93 16.89
CA ASN A 127 -10.83 3.87 17.61
C ASN A 127 -10.99 2.63 16.72
N LEU A 128 -9.93 1.83 16.64
CA LEU A 128 -10.05 0.45 16.19
C LEU A 128 -9.31 -0.41 17.22
N GLU A 129 -10.00 -0.66 18.32
CA GLU A 129 -9.64 -1.74 19.26
C GLU A 129 -9.65 -3.07 18.48
N PRO A 130 -8.62 -3.92 18.67
CA PRO A 130 -8.65 -5.30 18.21
C PRO A 130 -9.39 -6.17 19.23
N ASP A 131 -10.31 -6.99 18.72
CA ASP A 131 -11.05 -8.09 19.37
C ASP A 131 -12.37 -7.78 20.14
N ASP A 132 -13.43 -8.30 19.51
CA ASP A 132 -14.66 -8.89 20.02
C ASP A 132 -15.76 -8.10 20.76
N GLN A 133 -16.97 -8.44 20.33
CA GLN A 133 -18.32 -8.08 20.77
C GLN A 133 -18.81 -6.67 20.45
N GLU A 134 -19.65 -6.63 19.39
CA GLU A 134 -20.87 -5.82 19.27
C GLU A 134 -20.96 -4.59 20.17
N SER A 135 -20.01 -3.67 20.02
CA SER A 135 -20.14 -2.35 20.62
C SER A 135 -20.71 -1.41 19.56
N VAL A 136 -21.79 -0.76 19.96
CA VAL A 136 -22.71 0.03 19.14
C VAL A 136 -22.02 1.35 18.72
N THR A 137 -21.00 1.27 17.87
CA THR A 137 -20.55 2.41 17.08
C THR A 137 -21.44 2.48 15.85
N SER A 138 -22.01 3.67 15.63
CA SER A 138 -23.03 3.97 14.61
C SER A 138 -22.90 3.10 13.37
N VAL A 139 -23.95 2.32 13.08
CA VAL A 139 -24.06 1.45 11.89
C VAL A 139 -23.76 2.23 10.59
N SER A 140 -23.94 3.56 10.61
CA SER A 140 -23.52 4.51 9.56
C SER A 140 -22.00 4.47 9.28
N GLY A 141 -21.14 4.66 10.28
CA GLY A 141 -19.69 4.83 10.05
C GLY A 141 -18.95 3.57 9.58
N ARG A 142 -19.44 2.37 9.93
CA ARG A 142 -18.90 1.10 9.43
C ARG A 142 -19.26 0.84 7.97
N SER A 143 -20.46 1.26 7.55
CA SER A 143 -20.89 1.21 6.16
C SER A 143 -20.02 2.15 5.30
N ASP A 144 -19.73 3.34 5.82
CA ASP A 144 -18.94 4.37 5.11
C ASP A 144 -17.47 3.95 4.90
N LEU A 145 -16.86 3.29 5.90
CA LEU A 145 -15.49 2.78 5.76
C LEU A 145 -15.40 1.61 4.77
N ALA A 146 -16.37 0.70 4.80
CA ALA A 146 -16.41 -0.42 3.86
C ALA A 146 -16.59 0.07 2.40
N SER A 147 -17.45 1.09 2.21
CA SER A 147 -17.60 1.76 0.92
C SER A 147 -16.29 2.43 0.49
N SER A 148 -15.65 3.18 1.39
CA SER A 148 -14.37 3.86 1.10
C SER A 148 -13.26 2.89 0.68
N VAL A 149 -13.18 1.70 1.31
CA VAL A 149 -12.24 0.66 0.89
C VAL A 149 -12.58 0.09 -0.49
N ALA A 150 -13.86 -0.07 -0.81
CA ALA A 150 -14.30 -0.51 -2.13
C ALA A 150 -13.97 0.53 -3.21
N ASP A 151 -14.11 1.82 -2.90
CA ASP A 151 -13.77 2.92 -3.80
C ASP A 151 -12.26 3.01 -4.03
N LEU A 152 -11.45 2.96 -2.97
CA LEU A 152 -9.99 2.89 -3.06
C LEU A 152 -9.55 1.69 -3.92
N LYS A 153 -10.17 0.53 -3.72
CA LYS A 153 -9.91 -0.67 -4.52
C LYS A 153 -10.25 -0.43 -6.00
N ALA A 154 -11.43 0.10 -6.29
CA ALA A 154 -11.88 0.33 -7.67
C ALA A 154 -10.97 1.32 -8.41
N ILE A 155 -10.53 2.38 -7.73
CA ILE A 155 -9.55 3.34 -8.26
C ILE A 155 -8.20 2.65 -8.50
N ALA A 156 -7.65 1.96 -7.50
CA ALA A 156 -6.35 1.29 -7.63
C ALA A 156 -6.33 0.27 -8.76
N GLU A 157 -7.38 -0.55 -8.88
CA GLU A 157 -7.54 -1.50 -10.00
C GLU A 157 -7.56 -0.80 -11.35
N CYS A 158 -8.31 0.30 -11.48
CA CYS A 158 -8.39 1.07 -12.71
C CYS A 158 -7.03 1.68 -13.10
N VAL A 159 -6.36 2.36 -12.17
CA VAL A 159 -5.07 3.03 -12.41
C VAL A 159 -3.96 2.02 -12.70
N ILE A 160 -3.93 0.89 -12.00
CA ILE A 160 -2.97 -0.20 -12.24
C ILE A 160 -3.22 -0.83 -13.61
N ALA A 161 -4.47 -1.17 -13.93
CA ALA A 161 -4.83 -1.74 -15.22
C ALA A 161 -4.46 -0.79 -16.36
N ALA A 162 -4.65 0.52 -16.18
CA ALA A 162 -4.30 1.58 -17.12
C ALA A 162 -2.78 1.71 -17.37
N GLY A 163 -1.93 1.11 -16.53
CA GLY A 163 -0.47 1.19 -16.63
C GLY A 163 0.16 2.32 -15.80
N TYR A 164 -0.64 3.00 -14.97
CA TYR A 164 -0.21 4.16 -14.18
C TYR A 164 -0.07 3.86 -12.68
N GLY A 165 -0.07 2.59 -12.29
CA GLY A 165 -0.06 2.18 -10.87
C GLY A 165 1.09 2.71 -10.01
N LYS A 166 2.23 3.12 -10.60
CA LYS A 166 3.42 3.58 -9.85
C LYS A 166 3.10 4.78 -8.95
N GLU A 167 2.35 5.74 -9.47
CA GLU A 167 2.09 7.00 -8.79
C GLU A 167 0.99 6.84 -7.72
N CYS A 168 -0.07 6.09 -8.03
CA CYS A 168 -1.04 5.59 -7.04
C CYS A 168 -0.37 4.84 -5.86
N ILE A 169 0.59 3.94 -6.13
CA ILE A 169 1.34 3.23 -5.09
C ILE A 169 2.18 4.19 -4.24
N ARG A 170 2.83 5.17 -4.87
CA ARG A 170 3.64 6.18 -4.19
C ARG A 170 2.78 7.03 -3.26
N LEU A 171 1.59 7.46 -3.71
CA LEU A 171 0.62 8.21 -2.91
C LEU A 171 0.12 7.38 -1.73
N TYR A 172 -0.29 6.13 -1.96
CA TYR A 172 -0.72 5.22 -0.89
C TYR A 172 0.35 5.09 0.20
N LYS A 173 1.61 4.86 -0.20
CA LYS A 173 2.74 4.75 0.74
C LYS A 173 2.96 6.03 1.53
N SER A 174 3.02 7.18 0.85
CA SER A 174 3.26 8.46 1.50
C SER A 174 2.19 8.82 2.54
N VAL A 175 0.92 8.60 2.22
CA VAL A 175 -0.19 8.88 3.14
C VAL A 175 -0.22 7.85 4.27
N GLY A 176 -0.08 6.55 3.95
CA GLY A 176 -0.05 5.47 4.95
C GLY A 176 1.07 5.63 5.98
N GLU A 177 2.27 6.03 5.55
CA GLU A 177 3.39 6.35 6.45
C GLU A 177 3.03 7.48 7.43
N SER A 178 2.42 8.56 6.92
CA SER A 178 1.99 9.69 7.74
C SER A 178 0.93 9.29 8.76
N ILE A 179 -0.07 8.50 8.35
CA ILE A 179 -1.13 8.01 9.22
C ILE A 179 -0.54 7.18 10.35
N ILE A 180 0.26 6.16 10.04
CA ILE A 180 0.88 5.29 11.05
C ILE A 180 1.77 6.09 12.01
N GLU A 181 2.52 7.06 11.50
CA GLU A 181 3.35 7.91 12.35
C GLU A 181 2.51 8.74 13.33
N GLU A 182 1.42 9.34 12.86
CA GLU A 182 0.48 10.07 13.71
C GLU A 182 -0.17 9.14 14.76
N GLU A 183 -0.60 7.94 14.37
CA GLU A 183 -1.17 6.95 15.29
C GLU A 183 -0.18 6.54 16.38
N LEU A 184 1.07 6.24 16.03
CA LEU A 184 2.09 5.87 17.00
C LEU A 184 2.45 7.01 17.94
N ASN A 185 2.49 8.24 17.43
CA ASN A 185 2.72 9.42 18.26
C ASN A 185 1.58 9.62 19.27
N ARG A 186 0.32 9.39 18.87
CA ARG A 186 -0.87 9.45 19.74
C ARG A 186 -0.86 8.38 20.85
N VAL A 187 -0.33 7.19 20.57
CA VAL A 187 -0.19 6.11 21.58
C VAL A 187 0.96 6.41 22.57
N GLY A 188 1.82 7.38 22.28
CA GLY A 188 2.86 7.86 23.19
C GLY A 188 4.30 7.54 22.76
N LEU A 189 4.53 7.08 21.52
CA LEU A 189 5.89 6.82 21.03
C LEU A 189 6.77 8.09 21.04
N SER A 190 6.17 9.28 20.82
CA SER A 190 6.88 10.56 20.87
C SER A 190 7.28 10.97 22.29
N GLU A 191 6.45 10.65 23.29
CA GLU A 191 6.70 11.00 24.70
C GLU A 191 7.88 10.23 25.31
N MET A 192 8.27 9.12 24.69
CA MET A 192 9.45 8.34 25.07
C MET A 192 10.78 8.98 24.62
N LYS A 193 10.71 9.98 23.72
CA LYS A 193 11.90 10.69 23.23
C LYS A 193 12.39 11.71 24.25
N SER A 194 13.55 11.43 24.81
CA SER A 194 14.42 12.37 25.52
C SER A 194 13.92 12.95 26.86
N SER A 195 14.35 12.28 27.93
CA SER A 195 14.91 13.01 29.09
C SER A 195 16.44 12.97 29.06
N LYS A 196 17.07 13.57 28.04
CA LYS A 196 18.54 13.74 28.00
C LYS A 196 19.10 14.59 29.17
N LYS A 197 18.25 15.15 30.04
CA LYS A 197 18.64 16.06 31.14
C LYS A 197 18.36 15.56 32.57
N LYS A 198 17.70 14.42 32.81
CA LYS A 198 17.52 13.90 34.19
C LYS A 198 18.49 12.75 34.48
N LYS A 199 19.66 13.08 35.03
CA LYS A 199 20.65 12.12 35.53
C LYS A 199 20.14 11.28 36.73
N LYS A 200 18.95 11.61 37.25
CA LYS A 200 18.25 10.93 38.33
C LYS A 200 16.78 10.80 37.92
N MET A 201 16.47 9.73 37.20
CA MET A 201 15.09 9.36 36.91
C MET A 201 14.55 8.58 38.10
N ASP A 202 13.35 8.93 38.54
CA ASP A 202 12.71 8.30 39.70
C ASP A 202 12.34 6.83 39.38
N ARG A 203 12.38 5.97 40.40
CA ARG A 203 12.13 4.52 40.30
C ARG A 203 10.78 4.24 39.62
N GLU A 204 9.76 4.98 40.03
CA GLU A 204 8.38 4.86 39.56
C GLU A 204 8.23 5.26 38.08
N VAL A 205 9.05 6.21 37.62
CA VAL A 205 9.04 6.68 36.23
C VAL A 205 9.60 5.62 35.29
N LEU A 206 10.59 4.83 35.72
CA LEU A 206 11.14 3.75 34.90
C LEU A 206 10.12 2.63 34.64
N GLU A 207 9.42 2.20 35.69
CA GLU A 207 8.40 1.16 35.56
C GLU A 207 7.22 1.61 34.71
N LYS A 208 6.78 2.87 34.89
CA LYS A 208 5.77 3.48 34.03
C LYS A 208 6.21 3.51 32.57
N ASN A 209 7.47 3.84 32.29
CA ASN A 209 8.00 3.85 30.92
C ASN A 209 8.09 2.45 30.31
N LEU A 210 8.47 1.42 31.08
CA LEU A 210 8.49 0.04 30.57
C LEU A 210 7.10 -0.45 30.20
N LYS A 211 6.11 -0.23 31.08
CA LYS A 211 4.71 -0.58 30.82
C LYS A 211 4.14 0.19 29.64
N SER A 212 4.37 1.51 29.59
CA SER A 212 3.96 2.36 28.46
C SER A 212 4.60 1.89 27.15
N TRP A 213 5.87 1.51 27.15
CA TRP A 213 6.52 0.97 25.96
C TRP A 213 5.90 -0.35 25.53
N LEU A 214 5.67 -1.28 26.45
CA LEU A 214 4.98 -2.53 26.14
C LEU A 214 3.59 -2.26 25.51
N THR A 215 2.83 -1.31 26.05
CA THR A 215 1.55 -0.88 25.47
C THR A 215 1.72 -0.35 24.05
N VAL A 216 2.72 0.51 23.80
CA VAL A 216 3.01 1.02 22.44
C VAL A 216 3.33 -0.14 21.49
N VAL A 217 4.18 -1.08 21.88
CA VAL A 217 4.55 -2.24 21.04
C VAL A 217 3.32 -3.10 20.76
N GLN A 218 2.51 -3.41 21.77
CA GLN A 218 1.28 -4.20 21.62
C GLN A 218 0.30 -3.54 20.66
N VAL A 219 -0.01 -2.25 20.85
CA VAL A 219 -0.93 -1.51 19.98
C VAL A 219 -0.37 -1.39 18.56
N ALA A 220 0.94 -1.14 18.41
CA ALA A 220 1.58 -1.09 17.09
C ALA A 220 1.39 -2.39 16.31
N VAL A 221 1.73 -3.52 16.92
CA VAL A 221 1.71 -4.83 16.25
C VAL A 221 0.29 -5.35 16.02
N ARG A 222 -0.53 -5.41 17.09
CA ARG A 222 -1.86 -6.03 17.05
C ARG A 222 -2.90 -5.18 16.35
N SER A 223 -2.72 -3.86 16.38
CA SER A 223 -3.74 -2.91 15.95
C SER A 223 -3.28 -2.17 14.69
N ILE A 224 -2.29 -1.27 14.79
CA ILE A 224 -1.91 -0.35 13.72
C ILE A 224 -1.38 -1.10 12.49
N PHE A 225 -0.38 -1.97 12.66
CA PHE A 225 0.19 -2.73 11.54
C PHE A 225 -0.79 -3.77 11.00
N CYS A 226 -1.59 -4.40 11.86
CA CYS A 226 -2.61 -5.34 11.41
C CYS A 226 -3.66 -4.66 10.51
N ARG A 227 -4.13 -3.47 10.88
CA ARG A 227 -5.04 -2.67 10.05
C ARG A 227 -4.44 -2.31 8.69
N GLU A 228 -3.21 -1.81 8.68
CA GLU A 228 -2.54 -1.46 7.42
C GLU A 228 -2.35 -2.69 6.51
N ARG A 229 -2.02 -3.85 7.09
CA ARG A 229 -1.93 -5.12 6.35
C ARG A 229 -3.27 -5.49 5.70
N ILE A 230 -4.37 -5.35 6.44
CA ILE A 230 -5.72 -5.64 5.93
C ILE A 230 -6.10 -4.63 4.84
N LEU A 231 -5.85 -3.34 5.08
CA LEU A 231 -6.19 -2.27 4.15
C LEU A 231 -5.44 -2.43 2.83
N SER A 232 -4.11 -2.54 2.88
CA SER A 232 -3.27 -2.74 1.69
C SER A 232 -3.64 -4.02 0.93
N SER A 233 -3.98 -5.11 1.63
CA SER A 233 -4.45 -6.35 1.00
C SER A 233 -5.80 -6.19 0.29
N ARG A 234 -6.70 -5.34 0.81
CA ARG A 234 -8.01 -5.11 0.19
C ARG A 234 -7.91 -4.17 -1.01
N VAL A 235 -7.22 -3.03 -0.83
CA VAL A 235 -7.01 -2.02 -1.87
C VAL A 235 -6.27 -2.61 -3.07
N PHE A 236 -5.21 -3.38 -2.83
CA PHE A 236 -4.40 -4.01 -3.88
C PHE A 236 -4.73 -5.49 -4.10
N SER A 237 -5.99 -5.89 -3.90
CA SER A 237 -6.40 -7.29 -4.08
C SER A 237 -6.17 -7.84 -5.49
N CYS A 238 -6.14 -6.98 -6.51
CA CYS A 238 -5.75 -7.34 -7.89
C CYS A 238 -4.27 -7.71 -8.06
N SER A 239 -3.41 -7.34 -7.10
CA SER A 239 -1.99 -7.65 -7.09
C SER A 239 -1.47 -7.81 -5.64
N PRO A 240 -1.57 -9.02 -5.07
CA PRO A 240 -1.12 -9.28 -3.69
C PRO A 240 0.34 -8.93 -3.43
N LYS A 241 1.19 -8.96 -4.47
CA LYS A 241 2.60 -8.53 -4.39
C LYS A 241 2.72 -7.04 -4.09
N ILE A 242 1.91 -6.19 -4.74
CA ILE A 242 1.89 -4.75 -4.49
C ILE A 242 1.40 -4.49 -3.07
N GLY A 243 0.31 -5.14 -2.64
CA GLY A 243 -0.21 -5.00 -1.27
C GLY A 243 0.83 -5.34 -0.20
N LYS A 244 1.52 -6.49 -0.34
CA LYS A 244 2.60 -6.88 0.58
C LYS A 244 3.78 -5.90 0.59
N SER A 245 4.19 -5.39 -0.59
CA SER A 245 5.26 -4.39 -0.70
C SER A 245 4.88 -3.08 -0.03
N CYS A 246 3.67 -2.56 -0.29
CA CYS A 246 3.15 -1.36 0.34
C CYS A 246 3.13 -1.49 1.85
N PHE A 247 2.52 -2.55 2.39
CA PHE A 247 2.50 -2.83 3.82
C PHE A 247 3.91 -2.81 4.42
N SER A 248 4.83 -3.58 3.82
CA SER A 248 6.20 -3.69 4.32
C SER A 248 6.93 -2.36 4.31
N GLU A 249 6.78 -1.53 3.28
CA GLU A 249 7.49 -0.26 3.17
C GLU A 249 6.91 0.77 4.15
N ILE A 250 5.58 0.88 4.21
CA ILE A 250 4.86 1.83 5.08
C ILE A 250 5.19 1.57 6.57
N THR A 251 5.23 0.30 6.97
CA THR A 251 5.44 -0.06 8.37
C THR A 251 6.91 -0.15 8.76
N ARG A 252 7.85 -0.27 7.81
CA ARG A 252 9.29 -0.49 8.08
C ARG A 252 9.88 0.48 9.08
N SER A 253 9.78 1.78 8.80
CA SER A 253 10.34 2.84 9.65
C SER A 253 9.70 2.84 11.04
N SER A 254 8.41 2.55 11.10
CA SER A 254 7.61 2.51 12.32
C SER A 254 7.93 1.31 13.21
N VAL A 255 8.08 0.11 12.63
CA VAL A 255 8.55 -1.10 13.35
C VAL A 255 9.94 -0.84 13.93
N ILE A 256 10.87 -0.33 13.11
CA ILE A 256 12.22 0.01 13.57
C ILE A 256 12.15 0.96 14.77
N ARG A 257 11.35 2.03 14.70
CA ARG A 257 11.20 3.00 15.81
C ARG A 257 10.59 2.39 17.08
N VAL A 258 9.58 1.53 16.94
CA VAL A 258 8.91 0.87 18.07
C VAL A 258 9.86 -0.09 18.81
N PHE A 259 10.70 -0.81 18.06
CA PHE A 259 11.70 -1.75 18.62
C PHE A 259 13.07 -1.13 18.88
N GLN A 260 13.33 0.11 18.44
CA GLN A 260 14.52 0.90 18.82
C GLN A 260 14.41 1.34 20.28
N PHE A 261 14.61 0.36 21.17
CA PHE A 261 14.61 0.43 22.61
C PHE A 261 15.75 1.31 23.21
N GLU A 262 16.68 1.77 22.37
CA GLU A 262 18.09 1.56 22.67
C GLU A 262 18.87 2.68 23.35
N GLU A 263 18.27 3.73 23.92
CA GLU A 263 19.08 4.66 24.73
C GLU A 263 18.63 4.91 26.16
N ASN A 264 17.35 4.84 26.48
CA ASN A 264 16.90 5.25 27.81
C ASN A 264 16.47 4.03 28.63
N VAL A 265 15.52 3.23 28.14
CA VAL A 265 14.94 2.14 28.95
C VAL A 265 15.96 1.04 29.24
N GLY A 266 16.73 0.57 28.25
CA GLY A 266 17.76 -0.47 28.46
C GLY A 266 18.90 -0.10 29.42
N ARG A 267 19.36 1.17 29.40
CA ARG A 267 20.36 1.66 30.38
C ARG A 267 19.79 1.72 31.80
N HIS A 268 18.51 2.09 31.93
CA HIS A 268 17.86 2.24 33.23
C HIS A 268 17.41 0.91 33.82
N LEU A 269 17.00 -0.05 33.01
CA LEU A 269 16.66 -1.42 33.43
C LEU A 269 17.83 -2.16 34.08
N LYS A 270 19.08 -1.89 33.67
CA LYS A 270 20.26 -2.45 34.37
C LYS A 270 20.37 -2.00 35.84
N ARG A 271 19.71 -0.89 36.20
CA ARG A 271 19.66 -0.35 37.56
C ARG A 271 18.32 -0.64 38.25
N ALA A 272 17.42 -1.39 37.60
CA ALA A 272 16.19 -1.81 38.24
C ALA A 272 16.50 -2.73 39.43
N PRO A 273 15.73 -2.65 40.52
CA PRO A 273 15.97 -3.47 41.68
C PRO A 273 15.54 -4.92 41.42
N PRO A 274 16.11 -5.89 42.17
CA PRO A 274 15.81 -7.31 42.00
C PRO A 274 14.33 -7.69 42.01
N GLU A 275 13.48 -6.96 42.75
CA GLU A 275 12.05 -7.28 42.83
C GLU A 275 11.30 -7.09 41.50
N LYS A 276 11.92 -6.45 40.49
CA LYS A 276 11.33 -6.21 39.17
C LYS A 276 11.69 -7.26 38.11
N ILE A 277 12.34 -8.36 38.51
CA ILE A 277 12.69 -9.48 37.62
C ILE A 277 11.44 -10.00 36.89
N TYR A 278 10.37 -10.30 37.63
CA TYR A 278 9.13 -10.85 37.05
C TYR A 278 8.52 -9.92 35.99
N SER A 279 8.29 -8.64 36.32
CA SER A 279 7.74 -7.68 35.34
C SER A 279 8.61 -7.52 34.08
N THR A 280 9.92 -7.69 34.20
CA THR A 280 10.83 -7.64 33.03
C THR A 280 10.76 -8.92 32.20
N LEU A 281 10.60 -10.07 32.85
CA LEU A 281 10.34 -11.35 32.18
C LEU A 281 8.98 -11.34 31.48
N ASP A 282 7.92 -10.84 32.13
CA ASP A 282 6.59 -10.68 31.51
C ASP A 282 6.67 -9.83 30.24
N THR A 283 7.47 -8.75 30.28
CA THR A 283 7.71 -7.90 29.11
C THR A 283 8.46 -8.66 28.01
N TYR A 284 9.46 -9.47 28.37
CA TYR A 284 10.22 -10.30 27.43
C TYR A 284 9.33 -11.34 26.74
N GLU A 285 8.48 -12.02 27.51
CA GLU A 285 7.51 -13.00 27.00
C GLU A 285 6.52 -12.32 26.05
N ALA A 286 5.89 -11.23 26.48
CA ALA A 286 4.93 -10.50 25.66
C ALA A 286 5.53 -10.01 24.32
N ILE A 287 6.79 -9.55 24.32
CA ILE A 287 7.46 -9.14 23.07
C ILE A 287 7.76 -10.34 22.17
N THR A 288 8.08 -11.50 22.75
CA THR A 288 8.32 -12.73 22.00
C THR A 288 7.04 -13.20 21.30
N ASP A 289 5.89 -13.10 21.97
CA ASP A 289 4.59 -13.43 21.38
C ASP A 289 4.24 -12.48 20.22
N LEU A 290 4.42 -11.17 20.44
CA LEU A 290 4.16 -10.14 19.42
C LEU A 290 5.05 -10.31 18.19
N TRP A 291 6.27 -10.82 18.35
CA TRP A 291 7.15 -11.08 17.21
C TRP A 291 6.62 -12.17 16.30
N THR A 292 6.03 -13.23 16.86
CA THR A 292 5.40 -14.29 16.06
C THR A 292 4.26 -13.74 15.21
N GLU A 293 3.43 -12.86 15.80
CA GLU A 293 2.37 -12.16 15.05
C GLU A 293 2.94 -11.25 13.95
N LEU A 294 4.04 -10.56 14.24
CA LEU A 294 4.72 -9.70 13.27
C LEU A 294 5.35 -10.50 12.12
N GLU A 295 6.02 -11.63 12.40
CA GLU A 295 6.60 -12.49 11.38
C GLU A 295 5.54 -13.04 10.41
N LEU A 296 4.35 -13.38 10.92
CA LEU A 296 3.22 -13.80 10.08
C LEU A 296 2.70 -12.68 9.18
N ALA A 297 2.83 -11.42 9.60
CA ALA A 297 2.40 -10.26 8.84
C ALA A 297 3.40 -9.87 7.73
N PHE A 298 4.70 -10.05 7.96
CA PHE A 298 5.77 -9.64 7.05
C PHE A 298 6.18 -10.74 6.07
N SER A 299 6.73 -10.35 4.93
CA SER A 299 7.41 -11.30 4.02
C SER A 299 8.81 -11.62 4.55
N SER A 300 9.36 -12.78 4.22
CA SER A 300 10.70 -13.21 4.68
C SER A 300 11.78 -12.17 4.41
N ASP A 301 11.75 -11.54 3.22
CA ASP A 301 12.71 -10.49 2.84
C ASP A 301 12.57 -9.25 3.73
N SER A 302 11.33 -8.85 4.03
CA SER A 302 11.03 -7.70 4.87
C SER A 302 11.36 -7.93 6.35
N THR A 303 11.14 -9.15 6.85
CA THR A 303 11.45 -9.55 8.23
C THR A 303 12.94 -9.40 8.54
N SER A 304 13.82 -9.73 7.58
CA SER A 304 15.28 -9.65 7.75
C SER A 304 15.80 -8.27 8.15
N VAL A 305 15.07 -7.20 7.79
CA VAL A 305 15.44 -5.81 8.09
C VAL A 305 15.03 -5.42 9.50
N VAL A 306 13.86 -5.89 9.95
CA VAL A 306 13.29 -5.49 11.24
C VAL A 306 13.77 -6.36 12.39
N GLN A 307 14.15 -7.61 12.09
CA GLN A 307 14.63 -8.60 13.04
C GLN A 307 15.79 -8.13 13.95
N PRO A 308 16.84 -7.44 13.44
CA PRO A 308 17.91 -6.96 14.31
C PRO A 308 17.45 -6.00 15.42
N HIS A 309 16.37 -5.22 15.19
CA HIS A 309 15.84 -4.29 16.18
C HIS A 309 15.05 -5.01 17.28
N TYR A 310 14.28 -6.03 16.90
CA TYR A 310 13.63 -6.94 17.84
C TYR A 310 14.66 -7.71 18.68
N ASP A 311 15.66 -8.31 18.03
CA ASP A 311 16.72 -9.06 18.70
C ASP A 311 17.48 -8.18 19.70
N SER A 312 17.77 -6.93 19.32
CA SER A 312 18.38 -5.96 20.21
C SER A 312 17.53 -5.70 21.47
N ALA A 313 16.22 -5.47 21.29
CA ALA A 313 15.31 -5.26 22.42
C ALA A 313 15.31 -6.45 23.40
N LEU A 314 15.21 -7.68 22.87
CA LEU A 314 15.27 -8.90 23.68
C LEU A 314 16.62 -9.06 24.40
N VAL A 315 17.73 -8.80 23.71
CA VAL A 315 19.07 -8.87 24.30
C VAL A 315 19.20 -7.89 25.48
N GLN A 316 18.64 -6.68 25.36
CA GLN A 316 18.69 -5.69 26.44
C GLN A 316 17.84 -6.11 27.64
N LEU A 317 16.62 -6.65 27.43
CA LEU A 317 15.79 -7.21 28.49
C LEU A 317 16.50 -8.37 29.21
N ARG A 318 17.11 -9.28 28.45
CA ARG A 318 17.86 -10.42 29.01
C ARG A 318 19.07 -9.96 29.83
N LYS A 319 19.79 -8.93 29.36
CA LYS A 319 20.89 -8.31 30.11
C LYS A 319 20.40 -7.66 31.41
N ALA A 320 19.23 -7.01 31.40
CA ALA A 320 18.63 -6.43 32.60
C ALA A 320 18.28 -7.50 33.63
N VAL A 321 17.63 -8.58 33.22
CA VAL A 321 17.30 -9.71 34.12
C VAL A 321 18.56 -10.29 34.77
N ARG A 322 19.61 -10.52 33.99
CA ARG A 322 20.90 -10.99 34.53
C ARG A 322 21.49 -10.03 35.56
N SER A 323 21.43 -8.72 35.29
CA SER A 323 21.90 -7.68 36.22
C SER A 323 21.11 -7.67 37.53
N MET A 324 19.78 -7.83 37.45
CA MET A 324 18.92 -7.90 38.63
C MET A 324 19.20 -9.15 39.47
N LEU A 325 19.44 -10.31 38.84
CA LEU A 325 19.82 -11.55 39.54
C LEU A 325 21.16 -11.40 40.27
N THR A 326 22.17 -10.82 39.63
CA THR A 326 23.46 -10.54 40.30
C THR A 326 23.32 -9.56 41.45
N GLY A 327 22.41 -8.57 41.32
CA GLY A 327 22.09 -7.64 42.39
C GLY A 327 21.40 -8.32 43.57
N PHE A 328 20.51 -9.27 43.29
CA PHE A 328 19.83 -10.08 44.30
C PHE A 328 20.81 -10.93 45.11
N GLU A 329 21.69 -11.66 44.41
CA GLU A 329 22.74 -12.48 45.03
C GLU A 329 23.63 -11.64 45.96
N SER A 330 24.02 -10.45 45.50
CA SER A 330 24.84 -9.51 46.28
C SER A 330 24.13 -8.96 47.53
N LEU A 331 22.79 -8.90 47.54
CA LEU A 331 22.02 -8.50 48.73
C LEU A 331 21.99 -9.62 49.76
N ILE A 332 21.77 -10.86 49.30
CA ILE A 332 21.78 -12.05 50.17
C ILE A 332 23.14 -12.25 50.83
N GLN A 333 24.24 -12.06 50.09
CA GLN A 333 25.60 -12.23 50.61
C GLN A 333 26.00 -11.18 51.67
N LYS A 334 25.22 -10.12 51.85
CA LYS A 334 25.49 -9.03 52.81
C LYS A 334 24.66 -9.10 54.08
N GLU A 335 23.66 -9.99 54.14
CA GLU A 335 22.89 -10.33 55.35
C GLU A 335 23.57 -11.44 56.15
#